data_AF-A0A6B2H475-F1
#
_entry.id   AF-A0A6B2H475-F1
#
_cell.length_a   1.000
_cell.length_b   1.000
_cell.length_c   1.000
_cell.angle_alpha   90.00
_cell.angle_beta   90.00
_cell.angle_gamma   90.00
#
_symmetry.space_group_name_H-M   'P 1'
#
loop_
_entity.id
_entity.type
_entity.pdbx_description
1 polymer ?
#
loop_
_entity_poly.entity_id
_entity_poly.type
_entity_poly.pdbx_seq_one_letter_code
_entity_poly.pdbx_strand_id
1 'polypeptide(L)'
;MKNLKQLLYLLLCFMTWSCYTPESLKGFDSDTWKADKNACKGDRAKLAPEFEKIRKEMYGKKEFIVRNVLGKPDKENLLERSQRIYYYYLEAGTQCQDASKLSEANRLEVRINSLGKVSGISYSNPEELTKPE
;
A
#
# COMPACT_ATOMS: atom_id res chain seq x y z
N MET A 1 -28.60 -30.06 20.55
CA MET A 1 -27.61 -28.99 20.87
C MET A 1 -26.19 -29.25 20.33
N LYS A 2 -25.64 -30.48 20.37
CA LYS A 2 -24.32 -30.81 19.75
C LYS A 2 -24.25 -30.50 18.25
N ASN A 3 -25.27 -30.91 17.49
CA ASN A 3 -25.34 -30.67 16.05
C ASN A 3 -25.47 -29.17 15.69
N LEU A 4 -26.10 -28.35 16.56
CA LEU A 4 -26.21 -26.90 16.36
C LEU A 4 -24.87 -26.19 16.60
N LYS A 5 -24.10 -26.63 17.61
CA LYS A 5 -22.73 -26.15 17.83
C LYS A 5 -21.81 -26.54 16.69
N GLN A 6 -21.92 -27.77 16.17
CA GLN A 6 -21.15 -28.22 15.00
C GLN A 6 -21.51 -27.44 13.72
N LEU A 7 -22.79 -27.15 13.50
CA LEU A 7 -23.24 -26.29 12.40
C LEU A 7 -22.69 -24.87 12.54
N LEU A 8 -22.65 -24.33 13.76
CA LEU A 8 -22.06 -23.02 14.06
C LEU A 8 -20.54 -23.00 13.79
N TYR A 9 -19.81 -24.06 14.15
CA TYR A 9 -18.38 -24.19 13.85
C TYR A 9 -18.10 -24.29 12.34
N LEU A 10 -18.95 -25.01 11.59
CA LEU A 10 -18.87 -25.08 10.12
C LEU A 10 -19.14 -23.71 9.47
N LEU A 11 -20.18 -23.00 9.93
CA LEU A 11 -20.51 -21.65 9.43
C LEU A 11 -19.39 -20.64 9.73
N LEU A 12 -18.75 -20.75 10.90
CA LEU A 12 -17.62 -19.90 11.30
C LEU A 12 -16.37 -20.17 10.44
N CYS A 13 -16.17 -21.42 10.01
CA CYS A 13 -15.05 -21.83 9.16
C CYS A 13 -15.19 -21.32 7.70
N PHE A 14 -16.43 -21.14 7.21
CA PHE A 14 -16.68 -20.62 5.87
C PHE A 14 -16.42 -19.11 5.70
N MET A 15 -16.31 -18.34 6.80
CA MET A 15 -16.13 -16.88 6.71
C MET A 15 -14.68 -16.43 6.46
N THR A 16 -13.69 -17.34 6.42
CA THR A 16 -12.27 -16.96 6.36
C THR A 16 -11.70 -16.75 4.95
N TRP A 17 -12.52 -16.74 3.90
CA TRP A 17 -12.05 -16.73 2.50
C TRP A 17 -12.40 -15.47 1.69
N SER A 18 -12.22 -14.26 2.24
CA SER A 18 -12.44 -13.02 1.47
C SER A 18 -11.20 -12.13 1.36
N CYS A 19 -10.09 -12.69 0.86
CA CYS A 19 -9.01 -11.87 0.31
C CYS A 19 -9.13 -11.84 -1.21
N TYR A 20 -9.58 -10.72 -1.77
CA TYR A 20 -9.71 -10.52 -3.22
C TYR A 20 -8.66 -9.53 -3.72
N THR A 21 -7.89 -9.96 -4.72
CA THR A 21 -7.02 -9.14 -5.56
C THR A 21 -7.44 -9.32 -7.02
N PRO A 22 -7.67 -8.22 -7.77
CA PRO A 22 -7.93 -8.29 -9.21
C PRO A 22 -6.84 -9.06 -9.94
N GLU A 23 -7.23 -9.85 -10.94
CA GLU A 23 -6.29 -10.64 -11.77
C GLU A 23 -5.18 -9.78 -12.35
N SER A 24 -5.49 -8.55 -12.79
CA SER A 24 -4.53 -7.60 -13.35
C SER A 24 -3.43 -7.15 -12.39
N LEU A 25 -3.55 -7.44 -11.09
CA LEU A 25 -2.58 -7.06 -10.06
C LEU A 25 -1.81 -8.27 -9.50
N LYS A 26 -2.12 -9.50 -9.93
CA LYS A 26 -1.49 -10.73 -9.39
C LYS A 26 -0.06 -10.95 -9.88
N GLY A 27 0.34 -10.33 -10.99
CA GLY A 27 1.69 -10.46 -11.55
C GLY A 27 2.77 -9.67 -10.81
N PHE A 28 2.41 -8.91 -9.77
CA PHE A 28 3.34 -8.15 -8.95
C PHE A 28 3.73 -8.96 -7.70
N ASP A 29 5.02 -8.99 -7.36
CA ASP A 29 5.50 -9.64 -6.14
C ASP A 29 5.15 -8.84 -4.88
N SER A 30 3.86 -8.93 -4.52
CA SER A 30 3.27 -8.31 -3.35
C SER A 30 3.90 -8.78 -2.05
N ASP A 31 4.37 -10.03 -1.97
CA ASP A 31 4.83 -10.60 -0.72
C ASP A 31 6.24 -10.10 -0.39
N THR A 32 7.13 -10.04 -1.37
CA THR A 32 8.44 -9.40 -1.21
C THR A 32 8.29 -7.92 -0.90
N TRP A 33 7.40 -7.21 -1.59
CA TRP A 33 7.14 -5.78 -1.32
C TRP A 33 6.69 -5.52 0.13
N LYS A 34 5.75 -6.33 0.63
CA LYS A 34 5.22 -6.22 2.01
C LYS A 34 6.26 -6.60 3.06
N ALA A 35 7.17 -7.51 2.74
CA ALA A 35 8.23 -7.98 3.63
C ALA A 35 9.36 -6.94 3.84
N ASP A 36 9.47 -5.97 2.94
CA ASP A 36 10.41 -4.85 3.00
C ASP A 36 9.75 -3.56 3.54
N LYS A 37 9.30 -3.62 4.80
CA LYS A 37 8.71 -2.45 5.49
C LYS A 37 9.70 -1.29 5.50
N ASN A 38 9.24 -0.08 5.19
CA ASN A 38 10.05 1.13 5.10
C ASN A 38 11.21 1.07 4.08
N ALA A 39 11.24 0.07 3.18
CA ALA A 39 12.28 -0.15 2.18
C ALA A 39 13.71 -0.35 2.71
N CYS A 40 13.87 -0.71 3.98
CA CYS A 40 15.20 -0.81 4.61
C CYS A 40 16.06 -1.96 4.08
N LYS A 41 15.48 -2.93 3.36
CA LYS A 41 16.20 -4.02 2.69
C LYS A 41 16.52 -3.72 1.23
N GLY A 42 15.90 -2.68 0.66
CA GLY A 42 16.09 -2.27 -0.74
C GLY A 42 15.43 -3.19 -1.76
N ASP A 43 14.49 -4.05 -1.35
CA ASP A 43 13.78 -4.94 -2.26
C ASP A 43 12.71 -4.19 -3.05
N ARG A 44 12.07 -3.17 -2.44
CA ARG A 44 11.10 -2.33 -3.16
C ARG A 44 11.70 -1.55 -4.33
N ALA A 45 12.96 -1.10 -4.22
CA ALA A 45 13.67 -0.48 -5.33
C ALA A 45 13.77 -1.42 -6.55
N LYS A 46 14.05 -2.71 -6.30
CA LYS A 46 14.16 -3.74 -7.35
C LYS A 46 12.80 -4.05 -7.99
N LEU A 47 11.72 -3.93 -7.22
CA LEU A 47 10.34 -4.16 -7.67
C LEU A 47 9.67 -2.93 -8.30
N ALA A 48 10.28 -1.75 -8.20
CA ALA A 48 9.70 -0.52 -8.76
C ALA A 48 9.38 -0.61 -10.27
N PRO A 49 10.22 -1.22 -11.14
CA PRO A 49 9.88 -1.43 -12.55
C PRO A 49 8.67 -2.37 -12.76
N GLU A 50 8.46 -3.34 -11.88
CA GLU A 50 7.29 -4.22 -11.94
C GLU A 50 6.04 -3.51 -11.46
N PHE A 51 6.15 -2.69 -10.41
CA PHE A 51 5.06 -1.85 -9.94
C PHE A 51 4.57 -0.90 -11.04
N GLU A 52 5.47 -0.31 -11.83
CA GLU A 52 5.08 0.57 -12.95
C GLU A 52 4.19 -0.13 -13.98
N LYS A 53 4.37 -1.44 -14.20
CA LYS A 53 3.51 -2.22 -15.11
C LYS A 53 2.07 -2.32 -14.62
N ILE A 54 1.84 -2.26 -13.30
CA ILE A 54 0.51 -2.34 -12.68
C ILE A 54 -0.02 -0.98 -12.18
N ARG A 55 0.81 0.08 -12.19
CA ARG A 55 0.45 1.39 -11.63
C ARG A 55 -0.84 1.96 -12.22
N LYS A 56 -1.03 1.86 -13.54
CA LYS A 56 -2.24 2.34 -14.21
C LYS A 56 -3.50 1.61 -13.74
N GLU A 57 -3.38 0.30 -13.49
CA GLU A 57 -4.48 -0.54 -13.03
C GLU A 57 -4.90 -0.23 -11.58
N MET A 58 -4.05 0.46 -10.81
CA MET A 58 -4.36 0.85 -9.43
C MET A 58 -5.31 2.05 -9.35
N TYR A 59 -5.39 2.90 -10.38
CA TYR A 59 -6.28 4.05 -10.38
C TYR A 59 -7.75 3.65 -10.25
N GLY A 60 -8.49 4.37 -9.41
CA GLY A 60 -9.89 4.10 -9.13
C GLY A 60 -10.16 2.85 -8.28
N LYS A 61 -9.16 2.02 -7.99
CA LYS A 61 -9.30 0.88 -7.08
C LYS A 61 -9.55 1.36 -5.65
N LYS A 62 -10.24 0.51 -4.88
CA LYS A 62 -10.54 0.78 -3.47
C LYS A 62 -9.27 0.68 -2.62
N GLU A 63 -9.21 1.44 -1.54
CA GLU A 63 -8.11 1.45 -0.57
C GLU A 63 -7.72 0.04 -0.09
N PHE A 64 -8.69 -0.86 0.13
CA PHE A 64 -8.39 -2.23 0.53
C PHE A 64 -7.61 -3.02 -0.55
N ILE A 65 -7.81 -2.74 -1.84
CA ILE A 65 -7.02 -3.35 -2.92
C ILE A 65 -5.57 -2.86 -2.85
N VAL A 66 -5.37 -1.56 -2.61
CA VAL A 66 -4.03 -1.00 -2.39
C VAL A 66 -3.34 -1.74 -1.25
N ARG A 67 -4.04 -1.95 -0.13
CA ARG A 67 -3.49 -2.66 1.03
C ARG A 67 -3.27 -4.15 0.78
N ASN A 68 -4.10 -4.78 -0.05
CA ASN A 68 -3.90 -6.17 -0.44
C ASN A 68 -2.67 -6.35 -1.32
N VAL A 69 -2.34 -5.38 -2.17
CA VAL A 69 -1.19 -5.45 -3.10
C VAL A 69 0.10 -4.94 -2.43
N LEU A 70 0.05 -3.77 -1.79
CA LEU A 70 1.24 -3.07 -1.26
C LEU A 70 1.41 -3.21 0.26
N GLY A 71 0.42 -3.75 0.96
CA GLY A 71 0.45 -3.86 2.42
C GLY A 71 0.01 -2.60 3.14
N LYS A 72 0.36 -2.51 4.43
CA LYS A 72 0.20 -1.30 5.22
C LYS A 72 1.17 -0.23 4.69
N PRO A 73 0.75 1.03 4.51
CA PRO A 73 1.69 2.10 4.17
C PRO A 73 2.72 2.31 5.27
N ASP A 74 3.90 2.77 4.90
CA ASP A 74 4.97 3.10 5.84
C ASP A 74 4.57 4.34 6.66
N LYS A 75 3.92 5.30 5.99
CA LYS A 75 3.36 6.53 6.58
C LYS A 75 2.02 6.88 5.94
N GLU A 76 1.16 7.51 6.72
CA GLU A 76 -0.14 8.02 6.26
C GLU A 76 -0.22 9.51 6.61
N ASN A 77 -0.62 10.32 5.64
CA ASN A 77 -0.91 11.73 5.84
C ASN A 77 -2.39 11.98 5.54
N LEU A 78 -3.12 12.55 6.49
CA LEU A 78 -4.52 12.93 6.33
C LEU A 78 -4.57 14.36 5.79
N LEU A 79 -5.19 14.51 4.63
CA LEU A 79 -5.44 15.81 4.02
C LEU A 79 -6.83 16.32 4.39
N GLU A 80 -7.13 17.55 3.97
CA GLU A 80 -8.48 18.09 4.05
C GLU A 80 -9.51 17.22 3.30
N ARG A 81 -10.79 17.40 3.65
CA ARG A 81 -11.93 16.75 3.00
C ARG A 81 -11.84 15.21 3.00
N SER A 82 -11.27 14.64 4.06
CA SER A 82 -11.15 13.18 4.25
C SER A 82 -10.35 12.47 3.15
N GLN A 83 -9.46 13.21 2.47
CA GLN A 83 -8.48 12.61 1.58
C GLN A 83 -7.27 12.16 2.39
N ARG A 84 -6.50 11.22 1.85
CA ARG A 84 -5.27 10.73 2.50
C ARG A 84 -4.21 10.40 1.47
N ILE A 85 -2.95 10.48 1.90
CA ILE A 85 -1.81 9.99 1.13
C ILE A 85 -1.17 8.84 1.89
N TYR A 86 -1.01 7.72 1.21
CA TYR A 86 -0.22 6.59 1.65
C TYR A 86 1.17 6.70 1.07
N TYR A 87 2.19 6.69 1.94
CA TYR A 87 3.59 6.71 1.54
C TYR A 87 4.18 5.30 1.65
N TYR A 88 4.86 4.87 0.59
CA TYR A 88 5.69 3.66 0.57
C TYR A 88 7.09 4.05 0.09
N TYR A 89 8.08 3.99 0.98
CA TYR A 89 9.47 4.20 0.60
C TYR A 89 9.92 3.15 -0.41
N LEU A 90 10.85 3.54 -1.28
CA LEU A 90 11.47 2.69 -2.29
C LEU A 90 12.92 2.38 -1.96
N GLU A 91 13.56 3.22 -1.15
CA GLU A 91 14.96 3.08 -0.75
C GLU A 91 15.13 3.35 0.76
N ALA A 92 16.23 2.85 1.31
CA ALA A 92 16.58 3.10 2.70
C ALA A 92 16.95 4.57 2.94
N GLY A 93 16.55 5.10 4.08
CA GLY A 93 16.86 6.46 4.50
C GLY A 93 16.68 6.63 6.00
N THR A 94 16.44 7.86 6.43
CA THR A 94 16.29 8.20 7.86
C THR A 94 15.14 7.46 8.54
N GLN A 95 14.13 7.01 7.79
CA GLN A 95 13.01 6.22 8.29
C GLN A 95 13.43 4.85 8.85
N CYS A 96 14.60 4.35 8.47
CA CYS A 96 15.11 3.07 8.95
C CYS A 96 15.73 3.16 10.35
N GLN A 97 16.18 4.34 10.77
CA GLN A 97 16.66 4.57 12.14
C GLN A 97 15.56 5.13 13.04
N ASP A 98 14.74 6.05 12.52
CA ASP A 98 13.65 6.67 13.25
C ASP A 98 12.38 6.69 12.40
N ALA A 99 11.58 5.63 12.55
CA ALA A 99 10.31 5.48 11.85
C ALA A 99 9.24 6.47 12.31
N SER A 100 9.49 7.37 13.28
CA SER A 100 8.53 8.43 13.67
C SER A 100 8.63 9.65 12.76
N LYS A 101 9.81 9.93 12.21
CA LYS A 101 10.05 11.07 11.32
C LYS A 101 9.72 10.72 9.87
N LEU A 102 9.37 11.74 9.10
CA LEU A 102 9.26 11.61 7.65
C LEU A 102 10.68 11.68 7.08
N SER A 103 11.06 10.67 6.30
CA SER A 103 12.29 10.70 5.53
C SER A 103 12.07 11.34 4.16
N GLU A 104 13.14 11.96 3.67
CA GLU A 104 13.27 12.47 2.31
C GLU A 104 13.64 11.36 1.28
N ALA A 105 13.80 10.11 1.71
CA ALA A 105 14.05 9.00 0.78
C ALA A 105 12.96 8.89 -0.29
N ASN A 106 13.35 8.49 -1.51
CA ASN A 106 12.43 8.30 -2.63
C ASN A 106 11.28 7.36 -2.22
N ARG A 107 10.06 7.77 -2.55
CA ARG A 107 8.84 7.07 -2.13
C ARG A 107 7.73 7.19 -3.17
N LEU A 108 6.88 6.18 -3.16
CA LEU A 108 5.59 6.18 -3.81
C LEU A 108 4.56 6.88 -2.92
N GLU A 109 3.82 7.80 -3.51
CA GLU A 109 2.69 8.49 -2.88
C GLU A 109 1.38 8.07 -3.55
N VAL A 110 0.56 7.30 -2.82
CA VAL A 110 -0.76 6.86 -3.29
C VAL A 110 -1.83 7.74 -2.65
N ARG A 111 -2.41 8.65 -3.44
CA ARG A 111 -3.50 9.53 -3.02
C ARG A 111 -4.83 8.79 -3.09
N ILE A 112 -5.59 8.84 -2.01
CA ILE A 112 -6.91 8.23 -1.87
C ILE A 112 -7.92 9.36 -1.61
N ASN A 113 -8.97 9.41 -2.43
CA ASN A 113 -10.02 10.41 -2.29
C ASN A 113 -11.01 10.05 -1.16
N SER A 114 -11.95 10.96 -0.89
CA SER A 114 -12.98 10.80 0.14
C SER A 114 -13.91 9.60 -0.05
N LEU A 115 -13.94 8.98 -1.24
CA LEU A 115 -14.70 7.76 -1.54
C LEU A 115 -13.88 6.47 -1.32
N GLY A 116 -12.68 6.59 -0.74
CA GLY A 116 -11.76 5.49 -0.50
C GLY A 116 -11.23 4.86 -1.79
N LYS A 117 -11.07 5.66 -2.86
CA LYS A 117 -10.52 5.22 -4.15
C LYS A 117 -9.21 5.93 -4.47
N VAL A 118 -8.30 5.23 -5.11
CA VAL A 118 -7.05 5.81 -5.64
C VAL A 118 -7.38 6.90 -6.66
N SER A 119 -6.96 8.12 -6.38
CA SER A 119 -7.10 9.29 -7.27
C SER A 119 -5.78 9.73 -7.89
N GLY A 120 -4.65 9.35 -7.29
CA GLY A 120 -3.32 9.72 -7.77
C GLY A 120 -2.25 8.75 -7.30
N ILE A 121 -1.24 8.55 -8.13
CA ILE A 121 -0.02 7.83 -7.78
C ILE A 121 1.14 8.64 -8.33
N SER A 122 2.07 9.06 -7.49
CA SER A 122 3.27 9.81 -7.87
C SER A 122 4.49 9.25 -7.15
N TYR A 123 5.67 9.54 -7.67
CA TYR A 123 6.93 9.35 -6.98
C TYR A 123 7.33 10.71 -6.45
N SER A 124 7.77 10.79 -5.19
CA SER A 124 8.37 12.01 -4.68
C SER A 124 9.88 11.83 -4.62
N ASN A 125 10.60 12.66 -5.37
CA ASN A 125 12.00 12.96 -5.13
C ASN A 125 12.06 14.24 -4.28
N PRO A 126 12.80 14.30 -3.15
CA PRO A 126 12.91 15.52 -2.34
C PRO A 126 13.47 16.74 -3.11
N GLU A 127 14.06 16.56 -4.29
CA GLU A 127 14.51 17.68 -5.13
C GLU A 127 13.37 18.52 -5.73
N GLU A 128 12.11 18.05 -5.70
CA GLU A 128 10.98 18.78 -6.30
C GLU A 128 10.13 19.58 -5.29
N LEU A 129 10.41 19.47 -3.98
CA LEU A 129 9.69 20.20 -2.93
C LEU A 129 10.29 21.59 -2.61
N THR A 130 11.40 21.97 -3.25
CA THR A 130 12.09 23.25 -3.03
C THR A 130 12.03 24.21 -4.22
N LYS A 131 11.10 24.05 -5.16
CA LYS A 131 10.91 25.06 -6.21
C LYS A 131 9.92 26.13 -5.72
N PRO A 132 10.36 27.36 -5.41
CA PRO A 132 9.43 28.45 -5.19
C PRO A 132 8.72 28.76 -6.52
N GLU A 133 7.41 29.04 -6.43
CA GLU A 133 6.60 29.60 -7.52
C GLU A 133 7.20 30.92 -8.05
#